data_AF-A0A3D2DKK3-F1
#
_entry.id   AF-A0A3D2DKK3-F1
#
_cell.length_a   1.000
_cell.length_b   1.000
_cell.length_c   1.000
_cell.angle_alpha   90.00
_cell.angle_beta   90.00
_cell.angle_gamma   90.00
#
_symmetry.space_group_name_H-M   'P 1'
#
loop_
_entity.id
_entity.type
_entity.pdbx_description
1 polymer ?
#
loop_
_entity_poly.entity_id
_entity_poly.type
_entity_poly.pdbx_seq_one_letter_code
_entity_poly.pdbx_strand_id
1 'polypeptide(L)'
;MYKILKTDGRAKRAEFTTVHGTVQTPVFMNVGTVAAIKGAVATTDLQEIGTQIELSNTYHLHVRPGDKLIKELGGLHKFMNWNKPILTDSGGFQVFSL
;
A
#
# COMPACT_ATOMS: atom_id res chain seq x y z
N MET A 1 10.80 -3.51 11.46
CA MET A 1 12.21 -3.13 11.70
C MET A 1 12.78 -2.53 10.43
N TYR A 2 13.52 -1.42 10.50
CA TYR A 2 14.21 -0.83 9.34
C TYR A 2 15.73 -1.02 9.48
N LYS A 3 16.37 -1.62 8.48
CA LYS A 3 17.79 -1.97 8.50
C LYS A 3 18.49 -1.45 7.24
N ILE A 4 19.43 -0.53 7.40
CA ILE A 4 20.27 -0.05 6.30
C ILE A 4 21.30 -1.13 5.96
N LEU A 5 21.37 -1.52 4.68
CA LEU A 5 22.32 -2.51 4.16
C LEU A 5 23.56 -1.86 3.55
N LYS A 6 23.38 -0.73 2.86
CA LYS A 6 24.47 0.03 2.22
C LYS A 6 24.08 1.48 2.06
N THR A 7 25.07 2.36 2.12
CA THR A 7 24.95 3.79 1.83
C THR A 7 25.90 4.19 0.71
N ASP A 8 25.49 5.16 -0.11
CA ASP A 8 26.35 5.85 -1.07
C ASP A 8 25.97 7.34 -1.08
N GLY A 9 26.79 8.18 -0.45
CA GLY A 9 26.42 9.56 -0.12
C GLY A 9 25.10 9.63 0.66
N ARG A 10 24.08 10.28 0.09
CA ARG A 10 22.72 10.38 0.67
C ARG A 10 21.81 9.19 0.32
N ALA A 11 22.18 8.37 -0.66
CA ALA A 11 21.39 7.21 -1.07
C ALA A 11 21.52 6.06 -0.06
N LYS A 12 20.42 5.35 0.19
CA LYS A 12 20.36 4.23 1.12
C LYS A 12 19.68 3.03 0.48
N ARG A 13 20.36 1.88 0.52
CA ARG A 13 19.74 0.57 0.33
C ARG A 13 19.41 0.00 1.70
N ALA A 14 18.16 -0.40 1.91
CA ALA A 14 17.71 -0.91 3.21
C ALA A 14 16.57 -1.90 3.06
N GLU A 15 16.25 -2.58 4.17
CA GLU A 15 15.11 -3.48 4.29
C GLU A 15 14.16 -2.97 5.37
N PHE A 16 12.87 -2.98 5.09
CA PHE A 16 11.81 -2.67 6.03
C PHE A 16 10.93 -3.89 6.24
N THR A 17 11.09 -4.55 7.38
CA THR A 17 10.30 -5.73 7.76
C THR A 17 9.04 -5.34 8.51
N THR A 18 7.91 -5.83 8.02
CA THR A 18 6.57 -5.72 8.63
C THR A 18 6.03 -7.12 8.95
N VAL A 19 4.87 -7.19 9.60
CA VAL A 19 4.18 -8.47 9.85
C VAL A 19 3.64 -9.12 8.57
N HIS A 20 3.51 -8.39 7.46
CA HIS A 20 2.99 -8.88 6.18
C HIS A 20 4.10 -9.04 5.12
N GLY A 21 5.38 -8.92 5.50
CA GLY A 21 6.52 -9.11 4.60
C GLY A 21 7.59 -8.04 4.72
N THR A 22 8.67 -8.25 3.98
CA THR A 22 9.83 -7.34 3.91
C THR A 22 9.82 -6.56 2.61
N VAL A 23 10.05 -5.25 2.71
CA VAL A 23 10.15 -4.31 1.59
C VAL A 23 11.61 -3.88 1.43
N GLN A 24 12.15 -3.94 0.22
CA GLN A 24 13.46 -3.40 -0.12
C GLN A 24 13.31 -1.91 -0.44
N THR A 25 14.18 -1.05 0.08
CA THR A 25 14.18 0.39 -0.24
C THR A 25 15.47 0.78 -0.98
N PRO A 26 15.44 1.71 -1.96
CA PRO A 26 14.29 2.56 -2.35
C PRO A 26 13.16 1.78 -3.00
N VAL A 27 11.90 2.17 -2.71
CA VAL A 27 10.71 1.48 -3.20
C VAL A 27 9.76 2.47 -3.84
N PHE A 28 9.15 2.05 -4.95
CA PHE A 28 8.00 2.74 -5.52
C PHE A 28 6.72 2.01 -5.08
N MET A 29 5.74 2.76 -4.58
CA MET A 29 4.47 2.22 -4.12
C MET A 29 3.39 2.50 -5.15
N ASN A 30 2.77 1.44 -5.69
CA ASN A 30 1.60 1.57 -6.54
C ASN A 30 0.40 2.03 -5.69
N VAL A 31 -0.42 2.93 -6.25
CA VAL A 31 -1.52 3.59 -5.51
C VAL A 31 -2.88 3.00 -5.89
N GLY A 32 -3.55 2.37 -4.93
CA GLY A 32 -4.94 1.95 -5.03
C GLY A 32 -5.90 3.07 -4.63
N THR A 33 -6.75 3.48 -5.57
CA THR A 33 -7.81 4.48 -5.34
C THR A 33 -9.13 3.72 -5.21
N VAL A 34 -9.65 3.54 -3.99
CA VAL A 34 -10.82 2.67 -3.67
C VAL A 34 -10.48 1.17 -3.68
N ALA A 35 -9.36 0.77 -3.10
CA ALA A 35 -8.97 -0.65 -3.03
C ALA A 35 -8.85 -1.35 -4.40
N ALA A 36 -8.74 -0.56 -5.47
CA ALA A 36 -8.46 -0.98 -6.82
C ALA A 36 -7.48 0.03 -7.43
N ILE A 37 -6.60 -0.45 -8.30
CA ILE A 37 -5.77 0.44 -9.11
C ILE A 37 -6.55 0.80 -10.36
N LYS A 38 -6.59 2.10 -10.68
CA LYS A 38 -7.25 2.60 -11.89
C LYS A 38 -6.64 1.92 -13.13
N GLY A 39 -7.50 1.46 -14.03
CA GLY A 39 -7.07 0.80 -15.29
C GLY A 39 -7.23 -0.72 -15.31
N ALA A 40 -8.04 -1.30 -14.43
CA ALA A 40 -8.29 -2.75 -14.35
C ALA A 40 -7.04 -3.60 -14.06
N VAL A 41 -6.05 -3.01 -13.39
CA VAL A 41 -4.87 -3.73 -12.91
C VAL A 41 -5.30 -4.65 -11.79
N ALA A 42 -5.15 -5.94 -12.01
CA ALA A 42 -5.46 -6.97 -11.04
C ALA A 42 -4.35 -7.09 -10.00
N THR A 43 -4.69 -7.65 -8.83
CA THR A 43 -3.70 -8.00 -7.80
C THR A 43 -2.60 -8.91 -8.36
N THR A 44 -2.92 -9.77 -9.32
CA THR A 44 -1.95 -10.63 -10.02
C THR A 44 -0.91 -9.82 -10.77
N ASP A 45 -1.31 -8.79 -11.49
CA ASP A 45 -0.40 -7.93 -12.26
C ASP A 45 0.61 -7.24 -11.33
N LEU A 46 0.14 -6.79 -10.17
CA LEU A 46 1.00 -6.21 -9.14
C LEU A 46 2.03 -7.21 -8.59
N GLN A 47 1.62 -8.47 -8.44
CA GLN A 47 2.52 -9.53 -8.01
C GLN A 47 3.57 -9.83 -9.07
N GLU A 48 3.17 -9.89 -10.35
CA GLU A 48 4.06 -10.16 -11.49
C GLU A 48 5.14 -9.09 -11.65
N ILE A 49 4.80 -7.81 -11.47
CA ILE A 49 5.80 -6.72 -11.53
C ILE A 49 6.64 -6.59 -10.26
N GLY A 50 6.51 -7.52 -9.31
CA GLY A 50 7.32 -7.54 -8.09
C GLY A 50 6.94 -6.49 -7.07
N THR A 51 5.70 -5.97 -7.08
CA THR A 51 5.22 -5.01 -6.07
C THR A 51 5.38 -5.61 -4.68
N GLN A 52 6.08 -4.87 -3.81
CA GLN A 52 6.39 -5.30 -2.44
C GLN A 52 5.49 -4.65 -1.41
N ILE A 53 4.91 -3.48 -1.71
CA ILE A 53 4.03 -2.72 -0.83
C ILE A 53 3.11 -1.86 -1.69
N GLU A 54 1.86 -1.74 -1.25
CA GLU A 54 0.82 -0.95 -1.91
C GLU A 54 0.45 0.26 -1.05
N LEU A 55 0.10 1.38 -1.68
CA LEU A 55 -0.44 2.56 -0.99
C LEU A 55 -1.94 2.64 -1.23
N SER A 56 -2.71 2.54 -0.16
CA SER A 56 -4.16 2.65 -0.23
C SER A 56 -4.64 3.99 0.32
N ASN A 57 -5.48 4.68 -0.44
CA ASN A 57 -5.99 5.98 -0.04
C ASN A 57 -7.15 5.86 0.95
N THR A 58 -6.96 6.39 2.16
CA THR A 58 -7.94 6.27 3.25
C THR A 58 -9.20 7.09 3.00
N TYR A 59 -9.08 8.29 2.41
CA TYR A 59 -10.23 9.16 2.14
C TYR A 59 -11.26 8.44 1.25
N HIS A 60 -10.80 7.90 0.13
CA HIS A 60 -11.67 7.19 -0.80
C HIS A 60 -12.28 5.95 -0.16
N LEU A 61 -11.49 5.12 0.51
CA LEU A 61 -11.99 3.93 1.23
C LEU A 61 -13.06 4.27 2.27
N HIS A 62 -12.89 5.37 2.99
CA HIS A 62 -13.83 5.84 4.01
C HIS A 62 -15.15 6.34 3.39
N VAL A 63 -15.08 7.11 2.30
CA VAL A 63 -16.28 7.61 1.60
C VAL A 63 -17.03 6.46 0.92
N ARG A 64 -16.30 5.55 0.27
CA ARG A 64 -16.85 4.35 -0.38
C ARG A 64 -15.74 3.32 -0.55
N PRO A 65 -15.88 2.09 -0.03
CA PRO A 65 -17.11 1.47 0.46
C PRO A 65 -17.49 1.76 1.92
N GLY A 66 -16.59 2.37 2.71
CA GLY A 66 -16.78 2.62 4.13
C GLY A 66 -15.95 1.68 5.01
N ASP A 67 -15.37 2.22 6.09
CA ASP A 67 -14.46 1.51 7.00
C ASP A 67 -15.14 0.34 7.74
N LYS A 68 -16.40 0.50 8.14
CA LYS A 68 -17.19 -0.56 8.80
C LYS A 68 -17.33 -1.80 7.92
N LEU A 69 -17.70 -1.60 6.66
CA LEU A 69 -17.86 -2.71 5.71
C LEU A 69 -16.52 -3.39 5.42
N ILE A 70 -15.44 -2.62 5.22
CA ILE A 70 -14.09 -3.18 5.04
C ILE A 70 -13.70 -4.05 6.24
N LYS A 71 -14.00 -3.59 7.46
CA LYS A 71 -13.74 -4.36 8.68
C LYS A 71 -14.57 -5.65 8.75
N GLU A 72 -15.86 -5.58 8.43
CA GLU A 72 -16.76 -6.75 8.40
C GLU A 72 -16.32 -7.80 7.37
N LEU A 73 -15.80 -7.37 6.22
CA LEU A 73 -15.23 -8.24 5.19
C LEU A 73 -13.82 -8.77 5.54
N GLY A 74 -13.34 -8.50 6.76
CA GLY A 74 -12.11 -9.06 7.31
C GLY A 74 -10.86 -8.23 7.05
N GLY A 75 -11.03 -6.93 6.80
CA GLY A 75 -9.96 -5.94 6.69
C GLY A 75 -9.47 -5.73 5.26
N LEU A 76 -8.67 -4.68 5.08
CA LEU A 76 -8.27 -4.17 3.77
C LEU A 76 -7.49 -5.20 2.92
N HIS A 77 -6.60 -5.98 3.54
CA HIS A 77 -5.87 -7.06 2.86
C HIS A 77 -6.82 -8.07 2.20
N LYS A 78 -7.84 -8.55 2.94
CA LYS A 78 -8.84 -9.48 2.39
C LYS A 78 -9.71 -8.80 1.34
N PHE A 79 -10.12 -7.57 1.59
CA PHE A 79 -10.94 -6.80 0.66
C PHE A 79 -10.26 -6.59 -0.71
N MET A 80 -8.95 -6.34 -0.72
CA MET A 80 -8.14 -6.13 -1.92
C MET A 80 -7.54 -7.43 -2.50
N ASN A 81 -7.75 -8.57 -1.84
CA ASN A 81 -7.03 -9.81 -2.13
C ASN A 81 -5.48 -9.61 -2.15
N TRP A 82 -4.96 -8.77 -1.27
CA TRP A 82 -3.53 -8.43 -1.18
C TRP A 82 -2.94 -8.95 0.13
N ASN A 83 -1.88 -9.74 0.04
CA ASN A 83 -1.26 -10.42 1.20
C ASN A 83 0.12 -9.88 1.59
N LYS A 84 0.57 -8.80 0.95
CA LYS A 84 1.82 -8.10 1.24
C LYS A 84 1.52 -6.80 2.00
N PRO A 85 2.53 -6.05 2.47
CA PRO A 85 2.32 -4.80 3.20
C PRO A 85 1.45 -3.79 2.44
N ILE A 86 0.66 -3.04 3.23
CA ILE A 86 -0.13 -1.89 2.77
C ILE A 86 0.27 -0.68 3.63
N LEU A 87 0.52 0.44 2.97
CA LEU A 87 0.60 1.75 3.60
C LEU A 87 -0.71 2.48 3.35
N THR A 88 -1.40 2.88 4.41
CA THR A 88 -2.55 3.77 4.31
C THR A 88 -2.12 5.20 4.56
N ASP A 89 -2.50 6.13 3.68
CA ASP A 89 -2.36 7.55 3.99
C ASP A 89 -3.37 7.99 5.05
N SER A 90 -3.32 9.25 5.49
CA SER A 90 -4.28 9.79 6.45
C SER A 90 -5.56 10.32 5.79
N GLY A 91 -5.61 10.42 4.46
CA GLY A 91 -6.66 11.12 3.71
C GLY A 91 -6.67 12.65 3.84
N GLY A 92 -5.82 13.24 4.69
CA GLY A 92 -5.84 14.67 4.99
C GLY A 92 -5.61 15.54 3.75
N PHE A 93 -4.73 15.13 2.84
CA PHE A 93 -4.50 15.85 1.59
C PHE A 93 -5.77 15.93 0.73
N GLN A 94 -6.49 14.81 0.61
CA GLN A 94 -7.70 14.70 -0.21
C GLN A 94 -8.86 15.52 0.35
N VAL A 95 -8.94 15.66 1.68
CA VAL A 95 -9.92 16.54 2.33
C VAL A 95 -9.74 18.00 1.90
N PHE A 96 -8.51 18.43 1.59
CA PHE A 96 -8.23 19.80 1.14
C PHE A 96 -8.25 19.96 -0.39
N SER A 97 -8.01 18.90 -1.16
CA SER A 97 -7.78 18.99 -2.60
C SER A 97 -8.96 18.54 -3.48
N LEU A 98 -9.95 17.86 -2.93
CA LEU A 98 -11.17 17.41 -3.61
C LEU A 98 -12.38 18.25 -3.18
#